data_AF-A0A2N1J329-F1
#
_entry.id   AF-A0A2N1J329-F1
#
_cell.length_a   1.000
_cell.length_b   1.000
_cell.length_c   1.000
_cell.angle_alpha   90.00
_cell.angle_beta   90.00
_cell.angle_gamma   90.00
#
_symmetry.space_group_name_H-M   'P 1'
#
loop_
_entity.id
_entity.type
_entity.pdbx_description
1 polymer ?
#
loop_
_entity_poly.entity_id
_entity_poly.type
_entity_poly.pdbx_seq_one_letter_code
_entity_poly.pdbx_strand_id
1 'polypeptide(L)'
;MAAKTIFTVGFQLPTKDIFQYQSFHSNTSLLDADIILFEPNLVYQADYINPTFQGKPSLSESSSTQCMEAINHWREELKMAFESGKTIIVFMKTIEQVFYSTGQKQYSGTGKNTRTTNIVDIVENYKMLPIDFTNKKVANGKNMKFTQNANFLKPYWELVKNFAEYQLYFDHEKVKPLILTKSGDKIVGGMLQNDKGGTILLLPPLKLPDNFIEITRWSKEAIQFGKSLLGQIIAIDKALKTSIESTPAPQWLEEKEFQLDIEQKYLDEINALNQQIEEIKSQIEQKQTELSKHSLSKKLLYENGKPLEYAIIDALQTIGFKAENYDDGKSEFDIVFESDEGRFIGEAEGKDNSAINVTKFRQLESNIHEDFERDDVTVHAKGVLFGNPFRLLHPNERKEFFSQKAIDSAKRTGIALVNTHELFEVVKYIKNTDNQDYAKLVRECFKSISGEIIKFPLCEINKE
;
A
#
# COMPACT_ATOMS: atom_id res chain seq x y z
N MET A 1 -9.10 12.79 2.42
CA MET A 1 -9.37 11.72 3.40
C MET A 1 -8.22 10.72 3.31
N ALA A 2 -7.56 10.41 4.41
CA ALA A 2 -6.57 9.33 4.42
C ALA A 2 -7.26 8.00 4.02
N ALA A 3 -6.58 7.17 3.24
CA ALA A 3 -7.09 5.86 2.86
C ALA A 3 -7.19 5.00 4.13
N LYS A 4 -8.38 4.43 4.41
CA LYS A 4 -8.56 3.48 5.51
C LYS A 4 -7.93 2.13 5.16
N THR A 5 -7.25 1.53 6.11
CA THR A 5 -6.71 0.17 5.97
C THR A 5 -7.83 -0.85 6.24
N ILE A 6 -8.13 -1.71 5.27
CA ILE A 6 -9.19 -2.73 5.40
C ILE A 6 -8.58 -4.11 5.18
N PHE A 7 -8.69 -4.97 6.19
CA PHE A 7 -8.23 -6.35 6.10
C PHE A 7 -9.38 -7.28 5.75
N THR A 8 -9.10 -8.30 4.93
CA THR A 8 -10.03 -9.41 4.69
C THR A 8 -9.39 -10.72 5.15
N VAL A 9 -10.13 -11.50 5.92
CA VAL A 9 -9.70 -12.83 6.39
C VAL A 9 -10.73 -13.86 5.96
N GLY A 10 -10.27 -14.98 5.40
CA GLY A 10 -11.14 -16.08 4.97
C GLY A 10 -11.76 -15.93 3.58
N PHE A 11 -11.63 -14.75 2.95
CA PHE A 11 -12.09 -14.50 1.58
C PHE A 11 -11.33 -13.33 0.93
N GLN A 12 -11.37 -13.27 -0.41
CA GLN A 12 -10.75 -12.22 -1.20
C GLN A 12 -11.81 -11.33 -1.86
N LEU A 13 -11.48 -10.03 -1.99
CA LEU A 13 -12.27 -9.06 -2.73
C LEU A 13 -11.46 -8.46 -3.89
N PRO A 14 -12.14 -7.91 -4.91
CA PRO A 14 -11.50 -7.16 -5.99
C PRO A 14 -10.75 -5.95 -5.45
N THR A 15 -9.64 -5.56 -6.10
CA THR A 15 -8.80 -4.40 -5.74
C THR A 15 -7.88 -4.64 -4.53
N LYS A 16 -6.78 -5.38 -4.75
CA LYS A 16 -5.79 -5.75 -3.70
C LYS A 16 -5.16 -4.55 -2.99
N ASP A 17 -5.04 -3.42 -3.67
CA ASP A 17 -4.48 -2.20 -3.10
C ASP A 17 -5.39 -1.57 -2.02
N ILE A 18 -6.65 -2.02 -1.95
CA ILE A 18 -7.68 -1.52 -1.04
C ILE A 18 -8.00 -2.56 0.04
N PHE A 19 -8.35 -3.78 -0.40
CA PHE A 19 -8.65 -4.89 0.49
C PHE A 19 -7.40 -5.77 0.65
N GLN A 20 -6.75 -5.66 1.81
CA GLN A 20 -5.54 -6.41 2.09
C GLN A 20 -5.91 -7.78 2.64
N TYR A 21 -5.82 -8.79 1.77
CA TYR A 21 -6.10 -10.18 2.14
C TYR A 21 -5.04 -10.72 3.10
N GLN A 22 -5.51 -11.28 4.21
CA GLN A 22 -4.70 -12.02 5.18
C GLN A 22 -5.01 -13.50 5.06
N SER A 23 -3.96 -14.30 4.89
CA SER A 23 -4.08 -15.76 4.85
C SER A 23 -4.63 -16.30 6.17
N PHE A 24 -5.44 -17.36 6.13
CA PHE A 24 -5.97 -18.00 7.34
C PHE A 24 -4.88 -18.47 8.31
N HIS A 25 -3.72 -18.90 7.81
CA HIS A 25 -2.59 -19.32 8.65
C HIS A 25 -1.59 -18.17 8.93
N SER A 26 -1.98 -16.92 8.70
CA SER A 26 -1.13 -15.76 9.02
C SER A 26 -1.18 -15.44 10.51
N ASN A 27 -0.09 -14.87 11.02
CA ASN A 27 -0.01 -14.29 12.37
C ASN A 27 -0.17 -12.75 12.33
N THR A 28 -0.82 -12.21 11.28
CA THR A 28 -1.06 -10.77 11.14
C THR A 28 -1.91 -10.26 12.30
N SER A 29 -1.54 -9.10 12.86
CA SER A 29 -2.39 -8.43 13.86
C SER A 29 -3.53 -7.66 13.20
N LEU A 30 -4.75 -7.81 13.71
CA LEU A 30 -5.92 -7.08 13.23
C LEU A 30 -5.98 -5.65 13.76
N LEU A 31 -5.13 -5.27 14.71
CA LEU A 31 -5.07 -3.91 15.25
C LEU A 31 -4.56 -2.89 14.23
N ASP A 32 -3.80 -3.33 13.22
CA ASP A 32 -3.26 -2.50 12.13
C ASP A 32 -4.33 -2.07 11.11
N ALA A 33 -5.51 -2.71 11.14
CA ALA A 33 -6.63 -2.35 10.25
C ALA A 33 -7.56 -1.33 10.90
N ASP A 34 -8.17 -0.46 10.10
CA ASP A 34 -9.28 0.41 10.54
C ASP A 34 -10.59 -0.38 10.59
N ILE A 35 -10.79 -1.28 9.63
CA ILE A 35 -11.98 -2.11 9.46
C ILE A 35 -11.55 -3.54 9.12
N ILE A 36 -12.14 -4.53 9.77
CA ILE A 36 -11.90 -5.95 9.48
C ILE A 36 -13.13 -6.55 8.81
N LEU A 37 -12.93 -7.22 7.68
CA LEU A 37 -13.91 -8.10 7.08
C LEU A 37 -13.50 -9.55 7.30
N PHE A 38 -14.39 -10.35 7.87
CA PHE A 38 -14.06 -11.70 8.32
C PHE A 38 -15.08 -12.70 7.84
N GLU A 39 -14.62 -13.79 7.23
CA GLU A 39 -15.46 -14.94 6.89
C GLU A 39 -14.93 -16.18 7.63
N PRO A 40 -15.73 -16.80 8.52
CA PRO A 40 -15.27 -17.91 9.34
C PRO A 40 -15.25 -19.20 8.52
N ASN A 41 -14.19 -19.39 7.73
CA ASN A 41 -13.95 -20.62 6.96
C ASN A 41 -12.74 -21.36 7.54
N LEU A 42 -12.82 -22.68 7.65
CA LEU A 42 -11.64 -23.47 8.01
C LEU A 42 -10.81 -23.73 6.74
N VAL A 43 -9.49 -23.57 6.85
CA VAL A 43 -8.53 -24.01 5.83
C VAL A 43 -7.70 -25.13 6.42
N TYR A 44 -7.78 -26.32 5.82
CA TYR A 44 -7.16 -27.54 6.36
C TYR A 44 -6.85 -28.56 5.27
N GLN A 45 -6.05 -29.56 5.65
CA GLN A 45 -5.79 -30.77 4.89
C GLN A 45 -6.32 -31.99 5.66
N ALA A 46 -7.16 -32.77 5.00
CA ALA A 46 -7.63 -34.04 5.55
C ALA A 46 -6.48 -35.06 5.66
N ASP A 47 -6.60 -35.99 6.59
CA ASP A 47 -5.67 -37.11 6.72
C ASP A 47 -5.71 -37.99 5.46
N TYR A 48 -4.54 -38.39 4.98
CA TYR A 48 -4.44 -39.16 3.74
C TYR A 48 -5.03 -40.58 3.86
N ILE A 49 -4.88 -41.20 5.05
CA ILE A 49 -5.28 -42.59 5.29
C ILE A 49 -6.75 -42.65 5.70
N ASN A 50 -7.15 -41.76 6.60
CA ASN A 50 -8.51 -41.68 7.14
C ASN A 50 -9.06 -40.26 6.97
N PRO A 51 -9.39 -39.84 5.74
CA PRO A 51 -9.80 -38.46 5.44
C PRO A 51 -11.13 -38.06 6.08
N THR A 52 -11.90 -39.02 6.61
CA THR A 52 -13.16 -38.76 7.29
C THR A 52 -13.30 -39.58 8.56
N PHE A 53 -13.97 -39.02 9.56
CA PHE A 53 -14.39 -39.68 10.79
C PHE A 53 -15.84 -39.30 11.07
N GLN A 54 -16.70 -40.30 11.32
CA GLN A 54 -18.15 -40.11 11.51
C GLN A 54 -18.83 -39.24 10.43
N GLY A 55 -18.40 -39.39 9.16
CA GLY A 55 -18.97 -38.66 8.03
C GLY A 55 -18.54 -37.19 7.90
N LYS A 56 -17.58 -36.74 8.73
CA LYS A 56 -16.99 -35.40 8.67
C LYS A 56 -15.50 -35.48 8.33
N PRO A 57 -14.89 -34.42 7.76
CA PRO A 57 -13.46 -34.40 7.50
C PRO A 57 -12.65 -34.66 8.78
N SER A 58 -11.61 -35.47 8.66
CA SER A 58 -10.63 -35.71 9.73
C SER A 58 -9.28 -35.18 9.26
N LEU A 59 -8.67 -34.30 10.04
CA LEU A 59 -7.44 -33.61 9.69
C LEU A 59 -6.21 -34.50 9.91
N SER A 60 -5.16 -34.25 9.13
CA SER A 60 -3.82 -34.80 9.42
C SER A 60 -3.29 -34.24 10.75
N GLU A 61 -2.29 -34.89 11.36
CA GLU A 61 -1.67 -34.39 12.60
C GLU A 61 -1.13 -32.95 12.43
N SER A 62 -0.43 -32.66 11.33
CA SER A 62 0.11 -31.32 11.07
C SER A 62 -0.99 -30.28 10.81
N SER A 63 -2.02 -30.64 10.02
CA SER A 63 -3.13 -29.74 9.76
C SER A 63 -3.98 -29.50 11.00
N SER A 64 -4.05 -30.46 11.92
CA SER A 64 -4.75 -30.32 13.20
C SER A 64 -4.13 -29.19 14.02
N THR A 65 -2.80 -29.21 14.18
CA THR A 65 -2.06 -28.16 14.89
C THR A 65 -2.25 -26.79 14.23
N GLN A 66 -2.00 -26.69 12.92
CA GLN A 66 -2.11 -25.41 12.19
C GLN A 66 -3.52 -24.82 12.20
N CYS A 67 -4.55 -25.67 12.10
CA CYS A 67 -5.94 -25.23 12.14
C CYS A 67 -6.31 -24.71 13.54
N MET A 68 -5.94 -25.43 14.60
CA MET A 68 -6.22 -25.00 15.97
C MET A 68 -5.45 -23.73 16.37
N GLU A 69 -4.19 -23.60 15.95
CA GLU A 69 -3.41 -22.37 16.11
C GLU A 69 -4.08 -21.18 15.43
N ALA A 70 -4.51 -21.34 14.17
CA ALA A 70 -5.21 -20.29 13.43
C ALA A 70 -6.57 -19.92 14.08
N ILE A 71 -7.36 -20.90 14.53
CA ILE A 71 -8.63 -20.65 15.23
C ILE A 71 -8.40 -19.82 16.49
N ASN A 72 -7.39 -20.18 17.30
CA ASN A 72 -7.05 -19.46 18.52
C ASN A 72 -6.51 -18.06 18.22
N HIS A 73 -5.63 -17.93 17.23
CA HIS A 73 -5.07 -16.65 16.78
C HIS A 73 -6.19 -15.67 16.39
N TRP A 74 -7.08 -16.08 15.47
CA TRP A 74 -8.17 -15.20 15.02
C TRP A 74 -9.16 -14.87 16.12
N ARG A 75 -9.42 -15.80 17.05
CA ARG A 75 -10.28 -15.52 18.21
C ARG A 75 -9.71 -14.39 19.05
N GLU A 76 -8.42 -14.46 19.39
CA GLU A 76 -7.77 -13.43 20.20
C GLU A 76 -7.61 -12.11 19.44
N GLU A 77 -7.22 -12.13 18.16
CA GLU A 77 -7.11 -10.92 17.35
C GLU A 77 -8.46 -10.20 17.17
N LEU A 78 -9.53 -10.93 16.89
CA LEU A 78 -10.87 -10.36 16.79
C LEU A 78 -11.36 -9.81 18.13
N LYS A 79 -11.02 -10.48 19.23
CA LYS A 79 -11.33 -10.00 20.59
C LYS A 79 -10.61 -8.68 20.86
N MET A 80 -9.30 -8.61 20.62
CA MET A 80 -8.51 -7.40 20.81
C MET A 80 -8.97 -6.25 19.90
N ALA A 81 -9.29 -6.53 18.63
CA ALA A 81 -9.84 -5.55 17.71
C ALA A 81 -11.20 -5.02 18.20
N PHE A 82 -12.09 -5.90 18.68
CA PHE A 82 -13.36 -5.49 19.26
C PHE A 82 -13.13 -4.63 20.50
N GLU A 83 -12.32 -5.07 21.46
CA GLU A 83 -12.01 -4.35 22.70
C GLU A 83 -11.27 -3.01 22.49
N SER A 84 -10.66 -2.80 21.32
CA SER A 84 -9.97 -1.55 20.95
C SER A 84 -10.81 -0.58 20.12
N GLY A 85 -12.12 -0.85 19.95
CA GLY A 85 -13.01 0.09 19.28
C GLY A 85 -13.12 -0.07 17.77
N LYS A 86 -12.62 -1.18 17.20
CA LYS A 86 -12.64 -1.40 15.74
C LYS A 86 -14.00 -1.90 15.25
N THR A 87 -14.24 -1.70 13.96
CA THR A 87 -15.40 -2.27 13.26
C THR A 87 -15.00 -3.59 12.60
N ILE A 88 -15.68 -4.66 12.99
CA ILE A 88 -15.52 -6.02 12.47
C ILE A 88 -16.83 -6.41 11.78
N ILE A 89 -16.77 -6.71 10.48
CA ILE A 89 -17.90 -7.22 9.71
C ILE A 89 -17.68 -8.70 9.47
N VAL A 90 -18.53 -9.54 10.06
CA VAL A 90 -18.47 -11.01 9.95
C VAL A 90 -19.54 -11.50 8.97
N PHE A 91 -19.10 -12.21 7.93
CA PHE A 91 -19.96 -12.86 6.94
C PHE A 91 -20.34 -14.27 7.40
N MET A 92 -21.61 -14.48 7.74
CA MET A 92 -22.11 -15.66 8.46
C MET A 92 -22.33 -16.88 7.54
N LYS A 93 -21.27 -17.62 7.22
CA LYS A 93 -21.30 -18.86 6.43
C LYS A 93 -22.01 -20.02 7.12
N THR A 94 -22.31 -21.07 6.37
CA THR A 94 -22.79 -22.34 6.94
C THR A 94 -21.80 -22.86 8.01
N ILE A 95 -22.33 -23.63 8.96
CA ILE A 95 -21.51 -24.29 9.98
C ILE A 95 -20.64 -25.34 9.30
N GLU A 96 -19.34 -25.28 9.54
CA GLU A 96 -18.37 -26.29 9.13
C GLU A 96 -17.81 -26.98 10.37
N GLN A 97 -17.68 -28.31 10.32
CA GLN A 97 -17.20 -29.12 11.43
C GLN A 97 -16.18 -30.15 10.96
N VAL A 98 -15.05 -30.22 11.65
CA VAL A 98 -13.96 -31.14 11.32
C VAL A 98 -13.40 -31.79 12.57
N PHE A 99 -12.85 -33.00 12.43
CA PHE A 99 -12.13 -33.70 13.49
C PHE A 99 -10.65 -33.37 13.43
N TYR A 100 -10.06 -32.98 14.56
CA TYR A 100 -8.64 -32.71 14.68
C TYR A 100 -7.99 -33.68 15.69
N SER A 101 -6.72 -34.01 15.48
CA SER A 101 -5.94 -34.81 16.42
C SER A 101 -5.62 -33.99 17.67
N THR A 102 -5.97 -34.53 18.84
CA THR A 102 -5.73 -33.89 20.15
C THR A 102 -4.27 -33.98 20.61
N GLY A 103 -3.44 -34.75 19.90
CA GLY A 103 -2.10 -35.13 20.33
C GLY A 103 -2.06 -36.30 21.32
N GLN A 104 -3.21 -36.74 21.84
CA GLN A 104 -3.29 -37.93 22.69
C GLN A 104 -3.32 -39.21 21.85
N LYS A 105 -2.57 -40.22 22.28
CA LYS A 105 -2.48 -41.54 21.64
C LYS A 105 -2.86 -42.62 22.62
N GLN A 106 -3.69 -43.56 22.18
CA GLN A 106 -4.03 -44.76 22.93
C GLN A 106 -3.33 -45.96 22.29
N TYR A 107 -2.71 -46.79 23.14
CA TYR A 107 -2.03 -48.01 22.70
C TYR A 107 -2.84 -49.23 23.14
N SER A 108 -3.04 -50.17 22.23
CA SER A 108 -3.71 -51.45 22.51
C SER A 108 -2.92 -52.62 21.94
N GLY A 109 -2.88 -53.75 22.66
CA GLY A 109 -2.05 -54.92 22.33
C GLY A 109 -0.68 -54.92 23.01
N THR A 110 0.12 -55.96 22.76
CA THR A 110 1.48 -56.13 23.34
C THR A 110 2.52 -56.42 22.25
N GLY A 111 3.73 -55.91 22.42
CA GLY A 111 4.88 -56.18 21.54
C GLY A 111 4.68 -55.68 20.10
N LYS A 112 5.01 -56.52 19.11
CA LYS A 112 4.92 -56.18 17.67
C LYS A 112 3.50 -55.88 17.16
N ASN A 113 2.46 -56.26 17.91
CA ASN A 113 1.06 -56.06 17.53
C ASN A 113 0.40 -54.85 18.21
N THR A 114 1.20 -53.91 18.73
CA THR A 114 0.68 -52.70 19.38
C THR A 114 0.02 -51.80 18.33
N ARG A 115 -1.29 -51.59 18.45
CA ARG A 115 -2.04 -50.63 17.66
C ARG A 115 -2.04 -49.28 18.37
N THR A 116 -1.62 -48.25 17.65
CA THR A 116 -1.70 -46.86 18.11
C THR A 116 -2.95 -46.22 17.52
N THR A 117 -3.80 -45.66 18.37
CA THR A 117 -5.02 -44.95 17.98
C THR A 117 -4.87 -43.50 18.38
N ASN A 118 -4.96 -42.60 17.41
CA ASN A 118 -4.97 -41.16 17.68
C ASN A 118 -6.36 -40.76 18.20
N ILE A 119 -6.39 -40.00 19.30
CA ILE A 119 -7.64 -39.46 19.85
C ILE A 119 -7.94 -38.15 19.12
N VAL A 120 -9.14 -38.08 18.54
CA VAL A 120 -9.63 -36.92 17.81
C VAL A 120 -10.77 -36.24 18.56
N ASP A 121 -10.90 -34.93 18.39
CA ASP A 121 -12.03 -34.13 18.87
C ASP A 121 -12.58 -33.26 17.73
N ILE A 122 -13.78 -32.71 17.89
CA ILE A 122 -14.49 -31.94 16.88
C ILE A 122 -14.38 -30.44 17.13
N VAL A 123 -14.10 -29.67 16.08
CA VAL A 123 -14.12 -28.21 16.13
C VAL A 123 -15.03 -27.66 15.03
N GLU A 124 -15.68 -26.53 15.31
CA GLU A 124 -16.49 -25.79 14.34
C GLU A 124 -15.84 -24.46 13.96
N ASN A 125 -16.07 -24.01 12.73
CA ASN A 125 -15.55 -22.72 12.21
C ASN A 125 -15.88 -21.53 13.12
N TYR A 126 -17.05 -21.51 13.76
CA TYR A 126 -17.46 -20.44 14.66
C TYR A 126 -16.61 -20.27 15.92
N LYS A 127 -15.75 -21.24 16.27
CA LYS A 127 -14.83 -21.12 17.42
C LYS A 127 -13.74 -20.08 17.25
N MET A 128 -13.54 -19.59 16.02
CA MET A 128 -12.62 -18.48 15.76
C MET A 128 -13.19 -17.10 16.10
N LEU A 129 -14.47 -17.00 16.46
CA LEU A 129 -15.07 -15.72 16.85
C LEU A 129 -15.03 -15.54 18.38
N PRO A 130 -14.90 -14.30 18.87
CA PRO A 130 -14.97 -13.98 20.31
C PRO A 130 -16.41 -13.96 20.84
N ILE A 131 -17.34 -14.67 20.18
CA ILE A 131 -18.75 -14.74 20.52
C ILE A 131 -19.20 -16.20 20.38
N ASP A 132 -19.85 -16.74 21.41
CA ASP A 132 -20.43 -18.08 21.38
C ASP A 132 -21.93 -18.01 21.10
N PHE A 133 -22.34 -18.35 19.88
CA PHE A 133 -23.75 -18.40 19.49
C PHE A 133 -24.46 -19.66 19.98
N THR A 134 -25.71 -19.50 20.39
CA THR A 134 -26.62 -20.59 20.75
C THR A 134 -27.59 -20.90 19.60
N ASN A 135 -28.17 -22.11 19.59
CA ASN A 135 -29.18 -22.55 18.62
C ASN A 135 -28.82 -22.32 17.13
N LYS A 136 -27.52 -22.34 16.80
CA LYS A 136 -27.07 -22.24 15.41
C LYS A 136 -27.68 -23.37 14.59
N LYS A 137 -28.38 -23.05 13.51
CA LYS A 137 -28.96 -24.05 12.62
C LYS A 137 -28.82 -23.64 11.16
N VAL A 138 -28.25 -24.55 10.39
CA VAL A 138 -28.04 -24.41 8.95
C VAL A 138 -29.39 -24.30 8.25
N ALA A 139 -29.56 -23.23 7.48
CA ALA A 139 -30.75 -22.97 6.69
C ALA A 139 -30.42 -21.91 5.63
N ASN A 140 -30.75 -22.19 4.37
CA ASN A 140 -30.47 -21.27 3.27
C ASN A 140 -31.71 -20.48 2.88
N GLY A 141 -31.57 -19.18 2.63
CA GLY A 141 -32.65 -18.38 2.06
C GLY A 141 -32.27 -16.96 1.66
N LYS A 142 -33.08 -16.39 0.77
CA LYS A 142 -32.86 -15.05 0.18
C LYS A 142 -33.80 -13.98 0.71
N ASN A 143 -34.95 -14.39 1.28
CA ASN A 143 -35.97 -13.46 1.74
C ASN A 143 -35.70 -13.06 3.19
N MET A 144 -35.34 -11.79 3.39
CA MET A 144 -34.95 -11.22 4.68
C MET A 144 -35.72 -9.92 4.96
N LYS A 145 -35.86 -9.60 6.25
CA LYS A 145 -36.50 -8.39 6.75
C LYS A 145 -35.52 -7.61 7.62
N PHE A 146 -35.33 -6.33 7.33
CA PHE A 146 -34.51 -5.42 8.11
C PHE A 146 -35.30 -4.88 9.30
N THR A 147 -34.67 -4.80 10.46
CA THR A 147 -35.24 -4.09 11.62
C THR A 147 -35.06 -2.58 11.45
N GLN A 148 -35.78 -1.76 12.23
CA GLN A 148 -35.65 -0.30 12.17
C GLN A 148 -34.21 0.16 12.50
N ASN A 149 -33.53 -0.60 13.36
CA ASN A 149 -32.14 -0.36 13.74
C ASN A 149 -31.14 -0.61 12.60
N ALA A 150 -31.56 -1.24 11.51
CA ALA A 150 -30.71 -1.60 10.38
C ALA A 150 -30.84 -0.64 9.19
N ASN A 151 -31.46 0.54 9.38
CA ASN A 151 -31.65 1.53 8.32
C ASN A 151 -30.34 1.95 7.64
N PHE A 152 -29.25 2.06 8.41
CA PHE A 152 -27.92 2.40 7.89
C PHE A 152 -27.35 1.33 6.92
N LEU A 153 -27.86 0.10 6.96
CA LEU A 153 -27.47 -0.97 6.04
C LEU A 153 -28.23 -0.94 4.71
N LYS A 154 -29.27 -0.12 4.54
CA LYS A 154 -30.07 -0.10 3.30
C LYS A 154 -29.24 0.15 2.04
N PRO A 155 -28.34 1.16 2.00
CA PRO A 155 -27.52 1.41 0.81
C PRO A 155 -26.57 0.26 0.48
N TYR A 156 -25.95 -0.33 1.52
CA TYR A 156 -25.16 -1.55 1.39
C TYR A 156 -25.99 -2.71 0.83
N TRP A 157 -27.20 -2.90 1.35
CA TRP A 157 -28.07 -3.99 0.94
C TRP A 157 -28.50 -3.88 -0.52
N GLU A 158 -28.84 -2.67 -0.99
CA GLU A 158 -29.19 -2.46 -2.40
C GLU A 158 -28.06 -2.86 -3.35
N LEU A 159 -26.80 -2.69 -2.94
CA LEU A 159 -25.63 -3.12 -3.70
C LEU A 159 -25.46 -4.64 -3.72
N VAL A 160 -25.71 -5.32 -2.60
CA VAL A 160 -25.34 -6.75 -2.44
C VAL A 160 -26.50 -7.74 -2.48
N LYS A 161 -27.77 -7.29 -2.46
CA LYS A 161 -28.96 -8.16 -2.32
C LYS A 161 -29.06 -9.29 -3.34
N ASN A 162 -28.49 -9.12 -4.53
CA ASN A 162 -28.48 -10.16 -5.57
C ASN A 162 -27.45 -11.28 -5.31
N PHE A 163 -26.50 -11.03 -4.41
CA PHE A 163 -25.39 -11.91 -4.06
C PHE A 163 -25.46 -12.40 -2.61
N ALA A 164 -26.39 -11.89 -1.81
CA ALA A 164 -26.52 -12.21 -0.41
C ALA A 164 -27.62 -13.26 -0.15
N GLU A 165 -27.26 -14.31 0.57
CA GLU A 165 -28.20 -15.31 1.09
C GLU A 165 -27.78 -15.68 2.52
N TYR A 166 -28.73 -15.78 3.44
CA TYR A 166 -28.41 -16.30 4.76
C TYR A 166 -28.20 -17.82 4.67
N GLN A 167 -27.24 -18.35 5.43
CA GLN A 167 -26.90 -19.79 5.44
C GLN A 167 -27.16 -20.46 6.78
N LEU A 168 -27.47 -19.68 7.81
CA LEU A 168 -27.94 -20.16 9.10
C LEU A 168 -28.75 -19.09 9.81
N TYR A 169 -29.44 -19.50 10.87
CA TYR A 169 -29.91 -18.62 11.92
C TYR A 169 -29.26 -19.00 13.25
N PHE A 170 -29.24 -18.04 14.18
CA PHE A 170 -28.61 -18.17 15.48
C PHE A 170 -29.37 -17.36 16.52
N ASP A 171 -29.16 -17.69 17.79
CA ASP A 171 -29.67 -16.93 18.93
C ASP A 171 -28.49 -16.46 19.79
N HIS A 172 -28.58 -15.22 20.29
CA HIS A 172 -27.61 -14.67 21.24
C HIS A 172 -28.22 -13.51 22.02
N GLU A 173 -28.12 -13.54 23.36
CA GLU A 173 -28.79 -12.58 24.26
C GLU A 173 -28.36 -11.12 24.02
N LYS A 174 -27.07 -10.90 23.79
CA LYS A 174 -26.50 -9.55 23.62
C LYS A 174 -26.46 -9.05 22.17
N VAL A 175 -26.82 -9.90 21.20
CA VAL A 175 -26.79 -9.47 19.78
C VAL A 175 -28.07 -8.71 19.49
N LYS A 176 -27.93 -7.44 19.09
CA LYS A 176 -29.03 -6.62 18.60
C LYS A 176 -29.45 -7.12 17.21
N PRO A 177 -30.70 -7.59 16.99
CA PRO A 177 -31.12 -8.08 15.69
C PRO A 177 -31.21 -6.97 14.66
N LEU A 178 -30.56 -7.17 13.50
CA LEU A 178 -30.60 -6.23 12.37
C LEU A 178 -31.31 -6.81 11.16
N ILE A 179 -31.13 -8.10 10.92
CA ILE A 179 -31.69 -8.81 9.77
C ILE A 179 -32.36 -10.09 10.30
N LEU A 180 -33.63 -10.24 9.96
CA LEU A 180 -34.47 -11.37 10.33
C LEU A 180 -34.89 -12.15 9.08
N THR A 181 -35.33 -13.38 9.26
CA THR A 181 -36.08 -14.12 8.23
C THR A 181 -37.34 -13.37 7.82
N LYS A 182 -37.92 -13.72 6.66
CA LYS A 182 -39.18 -13.12 6.18
C LYS A 182 -40.32 -13.18 7.21
N SER A 183 -40.41 -14.26 7.99
CA SER A 183 -41.36 -14.44 9.09
C SER A 183 -41.10 -13.52 10.28
N GLY A 184 -39.88 -13.00 10.42
CA GLY A 184 -39.50 -12.05 11.47
C GLY A 184 -39.13 -12.69 12.82
N ASP A 185 -38.97 -14.01 12.87
CA ASP A 185 -38.80 -14.78 14.11
C ASP A 185 -37.38 -15.32 14.33
N LYS A 186 -36.53 -15.35 13.28
CA LYS A 186 -35.15 -15.87 13.35
C LYS A 186 -34.14 -14.82 12.94
N ILE A 187 -33.06 -14.71 13.73
CA ILE A 187 -31.96 -13.78 13.48
C ILE A 187 -31.01 -14.40 12.45
N VAL A 188 -30.73 -13.64 11.39
CA VAL A 188 -29.78 -14.02 10.33
C VAL A 188 -28.71 -12.94 10.11
N GLY A 189 -28.83 -11.82 10.79
CA GLY A 189 -27.83 -10.76 10.89
C GLY A 189 -28.12 -9.86 12.09
N GLY A 190 -27.07 -9.32 12.68
CA GLY A 190 -27.16 -8.63 13.96
C GLY A 190 -25.92 -7.85 14.27
N MET A 191 -25.89 -7.22 15.44
CA MET A 191 -24.78 -6.39 15.86
C MET A 191 -24.52 -6.56 17.35
N LEU A 192 -23.26 -6.65 17.70
CA LEU A 192 -22.76 -6.54 19.07
C LEU A 192 -21.88 -5.29 19.15
N GLN A 193 -22.07 -4.47 20.17
CA GLN A 193 -21.25 -3.30 20.44
C GLN A 193 -20.73 -3.32 21.87
N ASN A 194 -19.56 -2.73 22.10
CA ASN A 194 -19.04 -2.46 23.44
C ASN A 194 -18.95 -0.97 23.73
N ASP A 195 -18.67 -0.63 24.98
CA ASP A 195 -18.65 0.74 25.48
C ASP A 195 -17.49 1.58 24.90
N LYS A 196 -16.49 0.94 24.28
CA LYS A 196 -15.35 1.60 23.62
C LYS A 196 -15.61 1.84 22.12
N GLY A 197 -16.83 1.57 21.64
CA GLY A 197 -17.22 1.73 20.24
C GLY A 197 -16.86 0.56 19.33
N GLY A 198 -16.33 -0.53 19.90
CA GLY A 198 -16.02 -1.74 19.16
C GLY A 198 -17.31 -2.37 18.67
N THR A 199 -17.36 -2.75 17.41
CA THR A 199 -18.57 -3.28 16.78
C THR A 199 -18.28 -4.59 16.05
N ILE A 200 -19.04 -5.64 16.34
CA ILE A 200 -19.13 -6.86 15.53
C ILE A 200 -20.48 -6.84 14.80
N LEU A 201 -20.43 -6.60 13.49
CA LEU A 201 -21.57 -6.59 12.60
C LEU A 201 -21.67 -7.94 11.88
N LEU A 202 -22.73 -8.69 12.14
CA LEU A 202 -22.99 -10.01 11.57
C LEU A 202 -23.90 -9.85 10.35
N LEU A 203 -23.40 -10.21 9.17
CA LEU A 203 -24.12 -10.09 7.90
C LEU A 203 -24.22 -11.44 7.18
N PRO A 204 -25.28 -11.67 6.39
CA PRO A 204 -25.33 -12.78 5.45
C PRO A 204 -24.10 -12.77 4.52
N PRO A 205 -23.52 -13.95 4.21
CA PRO A 205 -22.34 -14.04 3.37
C PRO A 205 -22.64 -13.62 1.93
N LEU A 206 -21.59 -13.18 1.24
CA LEU A 206 -21.65 -12.78 -0.16
C LEU A 206 -21.23 -13.96 -1.05
N LYS A 207 -22.09 -14.32 -1.99
CA LYS A 207 -21.78 -15.25 -3.07
C LYS A 207 -21.54 -14.45 -4.34
N LEU A 208 -20.28 -14.08 -4.56
CA LEU A 208 -19.89 -13.33 -5.75
C LEU A 208 -20.13 -14.18 -7.01
N PRO A 209 -20.56 -13.56 -8.13
CA PRO A 209 -20.77 -14.27 -9.39
C PRO A 209 -19.48 -14.89 -9.94
N ASP A 210 -19.60 -16.05 -10.60
CA ASP A 210 -18.45 -16.75 -11.19
C ASP A 210 -17.75 -15.89 -12.27
N ASN A 211 -18.50 -15.05 -12.99
CA ASN A 211 -17.97 -14.16 -14.02
C ASN A 211 -17.15 -12.97 -13.47
N PHE A 212 -17.00 -12.84 -12.15
CA PHE A 212 -16.11 -11.83 -11.56
C PHE A 212 -14.63 -12.21 -11.67
N ILE A 213 -14.31 -13.47 -11.98
CA ILE A 213 -12.94 -13.96 -12.15
C ILE A 213 -12.72 -14.33 -13.63
N GLU A 214 -11.83 -13.59 -14.29
CA GLU A 214 -11.33 -13.89 -15.64
C GLU A 214 -10.00 -14.65 -15.55
N ILE A 215 -10.00 -15.96 -15.79
CA ILE A 215 -8.82 -16.85 -15.82
C ILE A 215 -8.03 -16.85 -14.49
N THR A 216 -7.34 -15.76 -14.16
CA THR A 216 -6.54 -15.53 -12.95
C THR A 216 -6.63 -14.10 -12.40
N ARG A 217 -7.51 -13.25 -12.94
CA ARG A 217 -7.67 -11.84 -12.51
C ARG A 217 -9.14 -11.45 -12.31
N TRP A 218 -9.36 -10.36 -11.56
CA TRP A 218 -10.69 -9.79 -11.41
C TRP A 218 -11.18 -9.13 -12.71
N SER A 219 -12.45 -9.33 -13.04
CA SER A 219 -13.10 -8.64 -14.17
C SER A 219 -13.27 -7.14 -13.87
N LYS A 220 -13.56 -6.35 -14.91
CA LYS A 220 -13.84 -4.91 -14.75
C LYS A 220 -15.06 -4.67 -13.86
N GLU A 221 -16.10 -5.49 -14.02
CA GLU A 221 -17.33 -5.45 -13.23
C GLU A 221 -17.04 -5.75 -11.76
N ALA A 222 -16.17 -6.73 -11.50
CA ALA A 222 -15.74 -7.06 -10.14
C ALA A 222 -14.99 -5.89 -9.48
N ILE A 223 -14.07 -5.23 -10.20
CA ILE A 223 -13.35 -4.06 -9.69
C ILE A 223 -14.32 -2.90 -9.38
N GLN A 224 -15.30 -2.65 -10.26
CA GLN A 224 -16.31 -1.61 -10.04
C GLN A 224 -17.21 -1.93 -8.83
N PHE A 225 -17.60 -3.20 -8.69
CA PHE A 225 -18.30 -3.69 -7.50
C PHE A 225 -17.46 -3.47 -6.24
N GLY A 226 -16.17 -3.84 -6.26
CA GLY A 226 -15.25 -3.66 -5.13
C GLY A 226 -15.14 -2.20 -4.68
N LYS A 227 -15.02 -1.25 -5.62
CA LYS A 227 -15.02 0.19 -5.31
C LYS A 227 -16.34 0.66 -4.69
N SER A 228 -17.47 0.17 -5.21
CA SER A 228 -18.79 0.50 -4.66
C SER A 228 -18.96 -0.06 -3.24
N LEU A 229 -18.53 -1.32 -3.04
CA LEU A 229 -18.56 -2.01 -1.76
C LEU A 229 -17.69 -1.31 -0.72
N LEU A 230 -16.50 -0.83 -1.10
CA LEU A 230 -15.63 -0.02 -0.25
C LEU A 230 -16.37 1.21 0.28
N GLY A 231 -17.04 1.96 -0.60
CA GLY A 231 -17.80 3.15 -0.21
C GLY A 231 -18.88 2.81 0.83
N GLN A 232 -19.57 1.68 0.66
CA GLN A 232 -20.57 1.20 1.61
C GLN A 232 -19.96 0.76 2.95
N ILE A 233 -18.82 0.07 2.94
CA ILE A 233 -18.11 -0.35 4.16
C ILE A 233 -17.65 0.87 4.97
N ILE A 234 -17.08 1.89 4.32
CA ILE A 234 -16.67 3.13 4.98
C ILE A 234 -17.87 3.88 5.54
N ALA A 235 -18.99 3.92 4.80
CA ALA A 235 -20.22 4.55 5.26
C ALA A 235 -20.82 3.82 6.47
N ILE A 236 -20.80 2.48 6.48
CA ILE A 236 -21.19 1.65 7.64
C ILE A 236 -20.31 1.99 8.84
N ASP A 237 -18.98 1.96 8.71
CA ASP A 237 -18.08 2.29 9.83
C ASP A 237 -18.33 3.70 10.38
N LYS A 238 -18.57 4.68 9.50
CA LYS A 238 -18.92 6.04 9.92
C LYS A 238 -20.25 6.06 10.68
N ALA A 239 -21.29 5.43 10.14
CA ALA A 239 -22.62 5.39 10.77
C ALA A 239 -22.59 4.69 12.14
N LEU A 240 -21.83 3.59 12.25
CA LEU A 240 -21.65 2.86 13.50
C LEU A 240 -20.92 3.70 14.56
N LYS A 241 -19.90 4.47 14.15
CA LYS A 241 -19.19 5.38 15.05
C LYS A 241 -20.03 6.59 15.47
N THR A 242 -20.90 7.08 14.59
CA THR A 242 -21.86 8.14 14.92
C THR A 242 -22.98 7.64 15.84
N SER A 243 -23.35 6.35 15.75
CA SER A 243 -24.43 5.75 16.56
C SER A 243 -24.11 5.51 18.05
N ILE A 244 -22.89 5.84 18.49
CA ILE A 244 -22.45 5.72 19.89
C ILE A 244 -22.98 6.88 20.76
N GLU A 245 -23.52 7.95 20.16
CA GLU A 245 -24.16 9.03 20.91
C GLU A 245 -25.63 9.26 20.49
N SER A 246 -26.53 9.00 21.45
CA SER A 246 -27.90 9.53 21.56
C SER A 246 -29.03 8.91 20.69
N THR A 247 -30.23 8.94 21.28
CA THR A 247 -31.51 8.89 20.56
C THR A 247 -31.50 9.99 19.49
N PRO A 248 -31.93 9.71 18.24
CA PRO A 248 -31.99 10.75 17.22
C PRO A 248 -32.89 11.89 17.71
N ALA A 249 -32.30 13.08 17.77
CA ALA A 249 -32.98 14.31 18.12
C ALA A 249 -34.21 14.47 17.21
N PRO A 250 -35.41 14.69 17.77
CA PRO A 250 -36.56 15.07 16.98
C PRO A 250 -36.24 16.31 16.15
N GLN A 251 -36.71 16.34 14.90
CA GLN A 251 -36.38 17.40 13.93
C GLN A 251 -36.75 18.82 14.41
N TRP A 252 -37.73 18.95 15.31
CA TRP A 252 -38.13 20.24 15.89
C TRP A 252 -37.05 20.86 16.80
N LEU A 253 -36.06 20.09 17.28
CA LEU A 253 -34.91 20.64 18.03
C LEU A 253 -33.99 21.50 17.14
N GLU A 254 -34.10 21.41 15.81
CA GLU A 254 -33.35 22.26 14.89
C GLU A 254 -33.97 23.67 14.75
N GLU A 255 -35.19 23.88 15.26
CA GLU A 255 -35.85 25.19 15.22
C GLU A 255 -35.13 26.20 16.12
N LYS A 256 -35.04 27.46 15.68
CA LYS A 256 -34.27 28.52 16.37
C LYS A 256 -34.61 28.70 17.85
N GLU A 257 -35.83 28.38 18.26
CA GLU A 257 -36.29 28.54 19.65
C GLU A 257 -35.73 27.47 20.60
N PHE A 258 -35.19 26.35 20.07
CA PHE A 258 -34.59 25.27 20.86
C PHE A 258 -33.07 25.20 20.72
N GLN A 259 -32.46 26.04 19.87
CA GLN A 259 -31.01 26.17 19.76
C GLN A 259 -30.45 26.89 20.99
N LEU A 260 -29.43 26.31 21.60
CA LEU A 260 -28.77 26.92 22.75
C LEU A 260 -27.65 27.85 22.27
N ASP A 261 -27.62 29.10 22.74
CA ASP A 261 -26.57 30.06 22.37
C ASP A 261 -25.15 29.54 22.69
N ILE A 262 -25.02 28.75 23.75
CA ILE A 262 -23.74 28.13 24.15
C ILE A 262 -23.31 27.03 23.17
N GLU A 263 -24.26 26.30 22.58
CA GLU A 263 -23.99 25.29 21.57
C GLU A 263 -23.53 25.95 20.28
N GLN A 264 -24.21 27.02 19.86
CA GLN A 264 -23.79 27.81 18.71
C GLN A 264 -22.37 28.37 18.89
N LYS A 265 -22.04 28.88 20.08
CA LYS A 265 -20.67 29.34 20.41
C LYS A 265 -19.63 28.25 20.17
N TYR A 266 -19.85 27.03 20.67
CA TYR A 266 -18.89 25.94 20.49
C TYR A 266 -18.86 25.41 19.06
N LEU A 267 -19.99 25.40 18.34
CA LEU A 267 -20.01 25.08 16.91
C LEU A 267 -19.17 26.08 16.10
N ASP A 268 -19.25 27.37 16.43
CA ASP A 268 -18.44 28.40 15.79
C ASP A 268 -16.95 28.22 16.09
N GLU A 269 -16.59 27.89 17.35
CA GLU A 269 -15.20 27.56 17.73
C GLU A 269 -14.68 26.32 16.99
N ILE A 270 -15.48 25.25 16.89
CA ILE A 270 -15.13 24.03 16.14
C ILE A 270 -14.93 24.36 14.65
N ASN A 271 -15.80 25.17 14.06
CA ASN A 271 -15.66 25.60 12.67
C ASN A 271 -14.38 26.41 12.46
N ALA A 272 -14.04 27.32 13.37
CA ALA A 272 -12.79 28.08 13.32
C ALA A 272 -11.55 27.17 13.42
N LEU A 273 -11.56 26.19 14.33
CA LEU A 273 -10.49 25.21 14.46
C LEU A 273 -10.36 24.32 13.21
N ASN A 274 -11.47 23.89 12.62
CA ASN A 274 -11.46 23.13 11.38
C ASN A 274 -10.89 23.94 10.21
N GLN A 275 -11.19 25.24 10.14
CA GLN A 275 -10.59 26.13 9.14
C GLN A 275 -9.07 26.24 9.31
N GLN A 276 -8.58 26.35 10.56
CA GLN A 276 -7.14 26.34 10.84
C GLN A 276 -6.48 25.01 10.44
N ILE A 277 -7.15 23.88 10.66
CA ILE A 277 -6.65 22.56 10.22
C ILE A 277 -6.47 22.53 8.70
N GLU A 278 -7.45 23.01 7.93
CA GLU A 278 -7.35 23.03 6.47
C GLU A 278 -6.24 23.97 5.99
N GLU A 279 -6.06 25.11 6.63
CA GLU A 279 -4.95 26.03 6.32
C GLU A 279 -3.58 25.40 6.60
N ILE A 280 -3.41 24.76 7.77
CA ILE A 280 -2.18 24.06 8.13
C ILE A 280 -1.89 22.91 7.15
N LYS A 281 -2.90 22.14 6.75
CA LYS A 281 -2.73 21.09 5.75
C LYS A 281 -2.23 21.63 4.41
N SER A 282 -2.80 22.75 3.96
CA SER A 282 -2.34 23.42 2.73
C SER A 282 -0.88 23.86 2.84
N GLN A 283 -0.48 24.43 3.99
CA GLN A 283 0.92 24.78 4.25
C GLN A 283 1.84 23.56 4.26
N ILE A 284 1.42 22.43 4.85
CA ILE A 284 2.18 21.17 4.81
C ILE A 284 2.39 20.70 3.38
N GLU A 285 1.33 20.71 2.56
CA GLU A 285 1.40 20.24 1.17
C GLU A 285 2.31 21.14 0.30
N GLN A 286 2.27 22.46 0.54
CA GLN A 286 3.21 23.41 -0.06
C GLN A 286 4.65 23.10 0.36
N LYS A 287 4.91 22.91 1.66
CA LYS A 287 6.25 22.60 2.18
C LYS A 287 6.77 21.25 1.70
N GLN A 288 5.90 20.25 1.54
CA GLN A 288 6.26 18.96 0.94
C GLN A 288 6.65 19.11 -0.52
N THR A 289 5.90 19.91 -1.29
CA THR A 289 6.24 20.20 -2.68
C THR A 289 7.58 20.92 -2.80
N GLU A 290 7.84 21.91 -1.95
CA GLU A 290 9.13 22.59 -1.86
C GLU A 290 10.26 21.61 -1.48
N LEU A 291 10.04 20.76 -0.47
CA LEU A 291 11.02 19.76 -0.03
C LEU A 291 11.36 18.77 -1.14
N SER A 292 10.37 18.31 -1.91
CA SER A 292 10.58 17.41 -3.05
C SER A 292 11.42 18.08 -4.14
N LYS A 293 11.20 19.37 -4.43
CA LYS A 293 12.05 20.15 -5.36
C LYS A 293 13.49 20.25 -4.86
N HIS A 294 13.70 20.61 -3.60
CA HIS A 294 15.05 20.72 -3.03
C HIS A 294 15.77 19.36 -2.89
N SER A 295 15.03 18.26 -2.78
CA SER A 295 15.59 16.91 -2.65
C SER A 295 15.94 16.26 -3.99
N LEU A 296 15.60 16.90 -5.13
CA LEU A 296 15.84 16.34 -6.46
C LEU A 296 17.32 16.03 -6.69
N SER A 297 18.23 16.89 -6.24
CA SER A 297 19.68 16.68 -6.41
C SER A 297 20.21 15.44 -5.70
N LYS A 298 19.53 14.93 -4.64
CA LYS A 298 19.93 13.66 -3.99
C LYS A 298 19.80 12.47 -4.93
N LYS A 299 18.98 12.55 -5.98
CA LYS A 299 18.83 11.51 -7.01
C LYS A 299 20.12 11.25 -7.78
N LEU A 300 21.02 12.24 -7.89
CA LEU A 300 22.35 12.06 -8.44
C LEU A 300 23.14 10.94 -7.74
N LEU A 301 22.83 10.65 -6.48
CA LEU A 301 23.55 9.64 -5.71
C LEU A 301 23.15 8.22 -6.06
N TYR A 302 21.91 7.96 -6.53
CA TYR A 302 21.38 6.60 -6.58
C TYR A 302 20.48 6.27 -7.79
N GLU A 303 20.01 7.25 -8.56
CA GLU A 303 19.12 6.99 -9.69
C GLU A 303 19.85 6.51 -10.96
N ASN A 304 19.09 6.00 -11.93
CA ASN A 304 19.51 5.68 -13.29
C ASN A 304 18.42 6.07 -14.30
N GLY A 305 18.75 6.10 -15.60
CA GLY A 305 17.81 6.45 -16.68
C GLY A 305 17.20 7.84 -16.53
N LYS A 306 15.95 8.02 -16.98
CA LYS A 306 15.23 9.31 -16.95
C LYS A 306 15.23 10.02 -15.59
N PRO A 307 15.03 9.33 -14.43
CA PRO A 307 15.19 9.96 -13.12
C PRO A 307 16.58 10.55 -12.84
N LEU A 308 17.64 9.94 -13.35
CA LEU A 308 19.00 10.47 -13.25
C LEU A 308 19.21 11.66 -14.18
N GLU A 309 18.70 11.60 -15.42
CA GLU A 309 18.74 12.70 -16.38
C GLU A 309 18.11 13.97 -15.78
N TYR A 310 16.91 13.87 -15.20
CA TYR A 310 16.26 15.01 -14.56
C TYR A 310 17.05 15.57 -13.37
N ALA A 311 17.74 14.71 -12.61
CA ALA A 311 18.58 15.15 -11.50
C ALA A 311 19.83 15.89 -11.98
N ILE A 312 20.41 15.46 -13.12
CA ILE A 312 21.54 16.15 -13.75
C ILE A 312 21.11 17.50 -14.32
N ILE A 313 19.93 17.59 -14.94
CA ILE A 313 19.39 18.87 -15.43
C ILE A 313 19.20 19.86 -14.28
N ASP A 314 18.57 19.47 -13.17
CA ASP A 314 18.43 20.31 -11.96
C ASP A 314 19.79 20.76 -11.41
N ALA A 315 20.78 19.86 -11.41
CA ALA A 315 22.14 20.16 -10.98
C ALA A 315 22.81 21.20 -11.88
N LEU A 316 22.73 21.03 -13.19
CA LEU A 316 23.30 21.94 -14.17
C LEU A 316 22.62 23.32 -14.10
N GLN A 317 21.30 23.36 -13.94
CA GLN A 317 20.55 24.61 -13.71
C GLN A 317 20.99 25.31 -12.42
N THR A 318 21.22 24.55 -11.35
CA THR A 318 21.76 25.10 -10.09
C THR A 318 23.16 25.69 -10.27
N ILE A 319 23.98 25.11 -11.15
CA ILE A 319 25.33 25.60 -11.49
C ILE A 319 25.27 26.83 -12.44
N GLY A 320 24.09 27.19 -12.94
CA GLY A 320 23.89 28.34 -13.82
C GLY A 320 23.98 28.03 -15.31
N PHE A 321 23.88 26.75 -15.71
CA PHE A 321 23.63 26.39 -17.10
C PHE A 321 22.14 26.52 -17.42
N LYS A 322 21.82 26.89 -18.67
CA LYS A 322 20.53 26.57 -19.26
C LYS A 322 20.59 25.11 -19.70
N ALA A 323 19.84 24.22 -19.05
CA ALA A 323 19.86 22.78 -19.32
C ALA A 323 18.44 22.22 -19.48
N GLU A 324 18.25 21.34 -20.46
CA GLU A 324 16.97 20.68 -20.76
C GLU A 324 17.18 19.35 -21.50
N ASN A 325 16.16 18.48 -21.49
CA ASN A 325 16.08 17.38 -22.45
C ASN A 325 15.68 17.96 -23.82
N TYR A 326 16.14 17.36 -24.91
CA TYR A 326 15.77 17.77 -26.27
C TYR A 326 15.12 16.62 -27.03
N ASP A 327 13.96 16.87 -27.62
CA ASP A 327 13.24 15.95 -28.51
C ASP A 327 12.39 16.77 -29.49
N ASP A 328 12.69 16.68 -30.79
CA ASP A 328 11.93 17.30 -31.88
C ASP A 328 11.23 16.27 -32.78
N GLY A 329 11.17 15.01 -32.34
CA GLY A 329 10.66 13.86 -33.08
C GLY A 329 11.61 13.31 -34.14
N LYS A 330 12.76 13.95 -34.37
CA LYS A 330 13.83 13.46 -35.27
C LYS A 330 15.11 13.13 -34.51
N SER A 331 15.52 14.01 -33.60
CA SER A 331 16.67 13.84 -32.72
C SER A 331 16.24 13.90 -31.26
N GLU A 332 16.71 12.93 -30.47
CA GLU A 332 16.48 12.86 -29.01
C GLU A 332 17.83 12.91 -28.29
N PHE A 333 18.03 13.92 -27.44
CA PHE A 333 19.22 14.07 -26.62
C PHE A 333 18.85 14.07 -25.14
N ASP A 334 19.51 13.22 -24.36
CA ASP A 334 19.30 13.12 -22.92
C ASP A 334 19.45 14.49 -22.25
N ILE A 335 20.56 15.19 -22.49
CA ILE A 335 20.81 16.49 -21.84
C ILE A 335 21.48 17.44 -22.85
N VAL A 336 20.85 18.57 -23.13
CA VAL A 336 21.46 19.70 -23.83
C VAL A 336 21.65 20.82 -22.82
N PHE A 337 22.87 21.35 -22.71
CA PHE A 337 23.12 22.42 -21.75
C PHE A 337 24.15 23.43 -22.23
N GLU A 338 23.93 24.69 -21.87
CA GLU A 338 24.76 25.80 -22.33
C GLU A 338 24.83 26.94 -21.30
N SER A 339 25.88 27.73 -21.44
CA SER A 339 26.19 28.91 -20.63
C SER A 339 27.11 29.82 -21.44
N ASP A 340 27.47 30.98 -20.90
CA ASP A 340 28.45 31.88 -21.52
C ASP A 340 29.80 31.19 -21.77
N GLU A 341 30.16 30.17 -20.98
CA GLU A 341 31.41 29.43 -21.11
C GLU A 341 31.37 28.40 -22.28
N GLY A 342 30.19 27.94 -22.70
CA GLY A 342 30.05 27.05 -23.84
C GLY A 342 28.77 26.22 -23.88
N ARG A 343 28.64 25.44 -24.96
CA ARG A 343 27.55 24.50 -25.25
C ARG A 343 28.01 23.05 -25.14
N PHE A 344 27.13 22.20 -24.63
CA PHE A 344 27.43 20.82 -24.28
C PHE A 344 26.25 19.88 -24.56
N ILE A 345 26.58 18.62 -24.82
CA ILE A 345 25.62 17.52 -24.88
C ILE A 345 26.04 16.45 -23.89
N GLY A 346 25.09 16.02 -23.08
CA GLY A 346 25.25 15.07 -22.01
C GLY A 346 24.53 13.75 -22.30
N GLU A 347 25.18 12.65 -21.95
CA GLU A 347 24.53 11.33 -21.82
C GLU A 347 24.64 10.87 -20.36
N ALA A 348 23.58 10.25 -19.84
CA ALA A 348 23.54 9.78 -18.46
C ALA A 348 23.55 8.25 -18.39
N GLU A 349 24.42 7.68 -17.56
CA GLU A 349 24.45 6.24 -17.32
C GLU A 349 24.58 5.92 -15.83
N GLY A 350 23.62 5.15 -15.31
CA GLY A 350 23.68 4.58 -13.96
C GLY A 350 23.85 3.06 -14.00
N LYS A 351 24.71 2.52 -13.14
CA LYS A 351 24.97 1.07 -13.00
C LYS A 351 24.83 0.63 -11.55
N ASP A 352 24.18 -0.51 -11.35
CA ASP A 352 23.96 -1.08 -10.01
C ASP A 352 25.26 -1.63 -9.41
N ASN A 353 26.01 -2.42 -10.20
CA ASN A 353 27.10 -3.28 -9.71
C ASN A 353 28.40 -3.18 -10.52
N SER A 354 28.58 -2.15 -11.33
CA SER A 354 29.78 -2.00 -12.16
C SER A 354 30.16 -0.53 -12.36
N ALA A 355 31.40 -0.31 -12.80
CA ALA A 355 31.83 0.96 -13.36
C ALA A 355 31.05 1.29 -14.66
N ILE A 356 31.01 2.57 -15.02
CA ILE A 356 30.48 3.02 -16.31
C ILE A 356 31.40 2.56 -17.43
N ASN A 357 30.83 1.98 -18.48
CA ASN A 357 31.59 1.37 -19.55
C ASN A 357 31.49 2.22 -20.84
N VAL A 358 32.10 1.74 -21.93
CA VAL A 358 32.21 2.50 -23.18
C VAL A 358 30.92 2.56 -24.00
N THR A 359 29.85 1.85 -23.63
CA THR A 359 28.70 1.64 -24.53
C THR A 359 28.00 2.93 -24.97
N LYS A 360 28.01 3.97 -24.13
CA LYS A 360 27.35 5.24 -24.41
C LYS A 360 28.15 6.20 -25.29
N PHE A 361 29.43 5.96 -25.52
CA PHE A 361 30.28 6.85 -26.32
C PHE A 361 29.80 6.97 -27.76
N ARG A 362 29.44 5.85 -28.39
CA ARG A 362 28.97 5.85 -29.77
C ARG A 362 27.68 6.67 -29.93
N GLN A 363 26.76 6.54 -28.97
CA GLN A 363 25.52 7.31 -28.97
C GLN A 363 25.84 8.81 -28.79
N LEU A 364 26.67 9.15 -27.81
CA LEU A 364 27.07 10.53 -27.55
C LEU A 364 27.78 11.19 -28.75
N GLU A 365 28.73 10.50 -29.40
CA GLU A 365 29.41 11.00 -30.61
C GLU A 365 28.42 11.27 -31.77
N SER A 366 27.42 10.39 -31.93
CA SER A 366 26.36 10.55 -32.93
C SER A 366 25.46 11.75 -32.60
N ASN A 367 25.02 11.86 -31.35
CA ASN A 367 24.18 12.97 -30.88
C ASN A 367 24.86 14.32 -31.05
N ILE A 368 26.18 14.39 -30.84
CA ILE A 368 26.95 15.62 -31.04
C ILE A 368 26.99 16.04 -32.51
N HIS A 369 27.11 15.08 -33.44
CA HIS A 369 27.04 15.39 -34.87
C HIS A 369 25.62 15.79 -35.28
N GLU A 370 24.60 15.06 -34.84
CA GLU A 370 23.20 15.42 -35.10
C GLU A 370 22.84 16.81 -34.58
N ASP A 371 23.28 17.19 -33.37
CA ASP A 371 23.02 18.54 -32.84
C ASP A 371 23.67 19.62 -33.72
N PHE A 372 24.86 19.36 -34.25
CA PHE A 372 25.59 20.32 -35.09
C PHE A 372 25.05 20.41 -36.53
N GLU A 373 24.35 19.39 -37.01
CA GLU A 373 23.68 19.42 -38.32
C GLU A 373 22.41 20.29 -38.33
N ARG A 374 21.93 20.71 -37.16
CA ARG A 374 20.73 21.55 -37.04
C ARG A 374 21.00 23.00 -37.45
N ASP A 375 20.06 23.57 -38.19
CA ASP A 375 20.15 24.95 -38.71
C ASP A 375 20.26 26.02 -37.60
N ASP A 376 19.75 25.76 -36.40
CA ASP A 376 19.75 26.69 -35.26
C ASP A 376 21.04 26.63 -34.43
N VAL A 377 21.95 25.68 -34.71
CA VAL A 377 23.18 25.46 -33.94
C VAL A 377 24.40 25.94 -34.73
N THR A 378 25.08 26.97 -34.23
CA THR A 378 26.27 27.53 -34.91
C THR A 378 27.59 27.14 -34.25
N VAL A 379 27.55 26.53 -33.06
CA VAL A 379 28.73 26.17 -32.27
C VAL A 379 28.68 24.69 -31.93
N HIS A 380 29.76 23.97 -32.25
CA HIS A 380 29.87 22.55 -31.94
C HIS A 380 29.85 22.31 -30.43
N ALA A 381 28.92 21.46 -29.98
CA ALA A 381 28.80 21.11 -28.57
C ALA A 381 29.97 20.22 -28.12
N LYS A 382 30.34 20.34 -26.84
CA LYS A 382 31.28 19.41 -26.21
C LYS A 382 30.53 18.27 -25.52
N GLY A 383 30.95 17.03 -25.76
CA GLY A 383 30.35 15.86 -25.14
C GLY A 383 30.72 15.68 -23.68
N VAL A 384 29.75 15.29 -22.86
CA VAL A 384 29.92 14.94 -21.45
C VAL A 384 29.19 13.64 -21.12
N LEU A 385 29.87 12.67 -20.51
CA LEU A 385 29.25 11.45 -20.00
C LEU A 385 29.11 11.54 -18.49
N PHE A 386 27.87 11.56 -18.00
CA PHE A 386 27.54 11.54 -16.59
C PHE A 386 27.37 10.11 -16.09
N GLY A 387 28.19 9.73 -15.12
CA GLY A 387 28.23 8.39 -14.56
C GLY A 387 27.72 8.31 -13.13
N ASN A 388 26.82 7.37 -12.86
CA ASN A 388 26.44 6.93 -11.51
C ASN A 388 26.75 5.43 -11.32
N PRO A 389 28.03 5.07 -11.14
CA PRO A 389 28.48 3.68 -10.97
C PRO A 389 28.20 3.20 -9.54
N PHE A 390 27.99 1.89 -9.39
CA PHE A 390 27.72 1.26 -8.09
C PHE A 390 26.66 2.01 -7.26
N ARG A 391 25.57 2.44 -7.91
CA ARG A 391 24.68 3.49 -7.39
C ARG A 391 23.97 3.16 -6.07
N LEU A 392 23.92 1.89 -5.70
CA LEU A 392 23.32 1.41 -4.45
C LEU A 392 24.35 1.22 -3.31
N LEU A 393 25.64 1.39 -3.58
CA LEU A 393 26.68 1.47 -2.55
C LEU A 393 26.83 2.92 -2.06
N HIS A 394 27.21 3.07 -0.79
CA HIS A 394 27.54 4.36 -0.22
C HIS A 394 28.68 5.02 -1.05
N PRO A 395 28.65 6.33 -1.36
CA PRO A 395 29.65 6.98 -2.22
C PRO A 395 31.12 6.68 -1.84
N ASN A 396 31.42 6.66 -0.54
CA ASN A 396 32.76 6.36 -0.02
C ASN A 396 33.23 4.90 -0.25
N GLU A 397 32.33 3.97 -0.57
CA GLU A 397 32.66 2.56 -0.83
C GLU A 397 32.86 2.28 -2.33
N ARG A 398 32.56 3.27 -3.19
CA ARG A 398 32.69 3.15 -4.64
C ARG A 398 34.15 3.32 -5.03
N LYS A 399 34.69 2.35 -5.77
CA LYS A 399 36.11 2.30 -6.13
C LYS A 399 36.38 2.82 -7.54
N GLU A 400 35.90 2.11 -8.54
CA GLU A 400 36.16 2.42 -9.95
C GLU A 400 34.92 3.06 -10.57
N PHE A 401 35.02 4.33 -10.96
CA PHE A 401 33.86 5.04 -11.49
C PHE A 401 33.61 4.75 -12.97
N PHE A 402 34.70 4.74 -13.75
CA PHE A 402 34.70 4.49 -15.18
C PHE A 402 35.69 3.36 -15.47
N SER A 403 35.33 2.44 -16.36
CA SER A 403 36.24 1.40 -16.83
C SER A 403 37.41 2.00 -17.62
N GLN A 404 38.55 1.30 -17.68
CA GLN A 404 39.70 1.75 -18.47
C GLN A 404 39.32 2.03 -19.94
N LYS A 405 38.46 1.19 -20.54
CA LYS A 405 37.97 1.40 -21.91
C LYS A 405 37.19 2.71 -22.08
N ALA A 406 36.41 3.10 -21.07
CA ALA A 406 35.68 4.36 -21.08
C ALA A 406 36.65 5.56 -20.97
N ILE A 407 37.66 5.45 -20.10
CA ILE A 407 38.71 6.47 -19.96
C ILE A 407 39.51 6.64 -21.27
N ASP A 408 39.93 5.54 -21.88
CA ASP A 408 40.68 5.58 -23.15
C ASP A 408 39.82 6.18 -24.29
N SER A 409 38.52 5.90 -24.29
CA SER A 409 37.57 6.46 -25.26
C SER A 409 37.34 7.95 -25.01
N ALA A 410 37.25 8.40 -23.76
CA ALA A 410 37.21 9.82 -23.41
C ALA A 410 38.42 10.55 -23.99
N LYS A 411 39.64 10.05 -23.74
CA LYS A 411 40.88 10.65 -24.26
C LYS A 411 40.90 10.75 -25.78
N ARG A 412 40.41 9.71 -26.48
CA ARG A 412 40.36 9.68 -27.95
C ARG A 412 39.36 10.69 -28.52
N THR A 413 38.23 10.90 -27.86
CA THR A 413 37.09 11.66 -28.39
C THR A 413 37.01 13.09 -27.87
N GLY A 414 37.71 13.40 -26.78
CA GLY A 414 37.57 14.67 -26.07
C GLY A 414 36.32 14.76 -25.18
N ILE A 415 35.52 13.69 -25.09
CA ILE A 415 34.34 13.64 -24.21
C ILE A 415 34.79 13.72 -22.75
N ALA A 416 34.25 14.66 -21.98
CA ALA A 416 34.52 14.78 -20.56
C ALA A 416 33.71 13.75 -19.77
N LEU A 417 34.25 13.28 -18.65
CA LEU A 417 33.57 12.33 -17.75
C LEU A 417 33.20 13.03 -16.45
N VAL A 418 31.95 12.89 -16.00
CA VAL A 418 31.48 13.47 -14.74
C VAL A 418 30.95 12.39 -13.83
N ASN A 419 31.46 12.35 -12.60
CA ASN A 419 30.88 11.52 -11.58
C ASN A 419 29.74 12.25 -10.87
N THR A 420 28.55 11.67 -10.93
CA THR A 420 27.32 12.28 -10.42
C THR A 420 27.34 12.52 -8.90
N HIS A 421 28.09 11.72 -8.13
CA HIS A 421 28.25 11.99 -6.70
C HIS A 421 29.12 13.23 -6.42
N GLU A 422 30.16 13.48 -7.23
CA GLU A 422 30.98 14.70 -7.10
C GLU A 422 30.15 15.93 -7.55
N LEU A 423 29.31 15.76 -8.59
CA LEU A 423 28.35 16.77 -9.01
C LEU A 423 27.33 17.11 -7.90
N PHE A 424 26.89 16.11 -7.12
CA PHE A 424 26.02 16.36 -5.97
C PHE A 424 26.68 17.23 -4.90
N GLU A 425 27.96 17.00 -4.57
CA GLU A 425 28.66 17.82 -3.59
C GLU A 425 28.83 19.28 -4.06
N VAL A 426 29.06 19.50 -5.36
CA VAL A 426 29.04 20.83 -5.98
C VAL A 426 27.68 21.50 -5.78
N VAL A 427 26.60 20.83 -6.16
CA VAL A 427 25.24 21.36 -6.05
C VAL A 427 24.87 21.65 -4.60
N LYS A 428 25.23 20.76 -3.68
CA LYS A 428 25.03 20.93 -2.24
C LYS A 428 25.76 22.15 -1.71
N TYR A 429 27.00 22.38 -2.13
CA TYR A 429 27.74 23.58 -1.75
C TYR A 429 27.09 24.86 -2.28
N ILE A 430 26.72 24.89 -3.56
CA ILE A 430 26.08 26.07 -4.18
C ILE A 430 24.72 26.34 -3.52
N LYS A 431 23.87 25.33 -3.31
CA LYS A 431 22.57 25.50 -2.65
C LYS A 431 22.68 26.01 -1.21
N ASN A 432 23.80 25.73 -0.52
CA ASN A 432 24.02 26.17 0.86
C ASN A 432 24.66 27.55 0.97
N THR A 433 25.42 27.99 -0.04
CA THR A 433 26.25 29.21 0.02
C THR A 433 25.83 30.29 -0.96
N ASP A 434 25.06 29.94 -1.98
CA ASP A 434 24.74 30.77 -3.15
C ASP A 434 25.99 31.36 -3.84
N ASN A 435 27.11 30.63 -3.79
CA ASN A 435 28.39 31.09 -4.30
C ASN A 435 28.45 31.03 -5.84
N GLN A 436 28.07 32.14 -6.48
CA GLN A 436 28.05 32.28 -7.94
C GLN A 436 29.44 32.27 -8.57
N ASP A 437 30.48 32.71 -7.86
CA ASP A 437 31.87 32.65 -8.34
C ASP A 437 32.34 31.19 -8.43
N TYR A 438 31.99 30.37 -7.43
CA TYR A 438 32.26 28.93 -7.48
C TYR A 438 31.47 28.24 -8.59
N ALA A 439 30.19 28.61 -8.78
CA ALA A 439 29.39 28.09 -9.87
C ALA A 439 30.04 28.39 -11.23
N LYS A 440 30.57 29.61 -11.43
CA LYS A 440 31.31 29.99 -12.63
C LYS A 440 32.58 29.13 -12.82
N LEU A 441 33.39 28.94 -11.78
CA LEU A 441 34.57 28.08 -11.84
C LEU A 441 34.21 26.64 -12.26
N VAL A 442 33.10 26.11 -11.74
CA VAL A 442 32.58 24.80 -12.15
C VAL A 442 32.23 24.79 -13.64
N ARG A 443 31.56 25.82 -14.18
CA ARG A 443 31.26 25.91 -15.61
C ARG A 443 32.52 25.98 -16.47
N GLU A 444 33.54 26.71 -16.01
CA GLU A 444 34.86 26.76 -16.66
C GLU A 444 35.55 25.37 -16.67
N CYS A 445 35.37 24.53 -15.64
CA CYS A 445 35.84 23.14 -15.64
C CYS A 445 35.18 22.31 -16.75
N PHE A 446 33.85 22.41 -16.91
CA PHE A 446 33.13 21.75 -18.00
C PHE A 446 33.71 22.16 -19.37
N LYS A 447 34.02 23.45 -19.56
CA LYS A 447 34.60 23.94 -20.82
C LYS A 447 36.04 23.45 -21.05
N SER A 448 36.91 23.56 -20.04
CA SER A 448 38.35 23.36 -20.18
C SER A 448 38.81 21.89 -20.22
N ILE A 449 38.14 20.98 -19.50
CA ILE A 449 38.62 19.60 -19.31
C ILE A 449 38.12 18.68 -20.43
N SER A 450 38.99 18.23 -21.33
CA SER A 450 38.63 17.39 -22.49
C SER A 450 39.20 15.99 -22.35
N GLY A 451 38.38 14.97 -22.55
CA GLY A 451 38.82 13.57 -22.56
C GLY A 451 39.24 12.98 -21.21
N GLU A 452 38.94 13.66 -20.11
CA GLU A 452 39.30 13.26 -18.75
C GLU A 452 38.11 13.35 -17.80
N ILE A 453 38.26 12.79 -16.59
CA ILE A 453 37.28 12.95 -15.51
C ILE A 453 37.42 14.36 -14.95
N ILE A 454 36.31 15.11 -14.98
CA ILE A 454 36.24 16.43 -14.39
C ILE A 454 36.47 16.32 -12.88
N LYS A 455 37.50 17.01 -12.40
CA LYS A 455 37.74 17.19 -10.97
C LYS A 455 37.34 18.61 -10.60
N PHE A 456 36.21 18.71 -9.91
CA PHE A 456 35.70 20.01 -9.47
C PHE A 456 36.62 20.60 -8.39
N PRO A 457 36.79 21.94 -8.34
CA PRO A 457 37.64 22.56 -7.35
C PRO A 457 37.14 22.25 -5.94
N LEU A 458 38.05 21.91 -5.03
CA LEU A 458 37.72 21.67 -3.63
C LEU A 458 37.23 22.98 -3.00
N CYS A 459 36.02 22.96 -2.44
CA CYS A 459 35.57 24.05 -1.58
C CYS A 459 36.30 23.92 -0.24
N GLU A 460 37.08 24.92 0.16
CA GLU A 460 37.46 25.04 1.56
C GLU A 460 36.18 25.27 2.37
N ILE A 461 35.69 24.19 2.98
CA ILE A 461 34.62 24.28 3.98
C ILE A 461 35.28 24.97 5.17
N ASN A 462 35.06 26.27 5.33
CA ASN A 462 35.32 26.94 6.60
C ASN A 462 34.53 26.19 7.66
N LYS A 463 35.25 25.36 8.43
CA LYS A 463 34.76 24.81 9.69
C LYS A 463 34.77 25.96 10.68
N GLU A 464 33.65 26.66 10.79
CA GLU A 464 33.29 27.39 12.01
C GLU A 464 32.12 26.71 12.69
#